data_AF-A0A1F3A6U5-F1
#
_entry.id   AF-A0A1F3A6U5-F1
#
_cell.length_a   1.000
_cell.length_b   1.000
_cell.length_c   1.000
_cell.angle_alpha   90.00
_cell.angle_beta   90.00
_cell.angle_gamma   90.00
#
_symmetry.space_group_name_H-M   'P 1'
#
loop_
_entity.id
_entity.type
_entity.pdbx_description
1 polymer ?
#
loop_
_entity_poly.entity_id
_entity_poly.type
_entity_poly.pdbx_seq_one_letter_code
_entity_poly.pdbx_strand_id
1 'polypeptide(L)'
;MATVKAKKETGIKLTIDEIAEKLALPDYSAIEETNADNISEQGYYASKAEREEIAQWEEGLSEEEIEERAEKARYKAEEEAQKDLFRQWIGAVLRAAEEIWGFHHLDIREGRLRVGEPRLARLVVTPKSGKSWYDVAAEIARTINGVGLTHVPAEDYRRNPRKWVGEHLKSMQVQPEVYGGPSAERIYESSFR
;
A
#
# COMPACT_ATOMS: atom_id res chain seq x y z
N MET A 1 -23.58 -29.53 16.49
CA MET A 1 -22.42 -28.69 16.13
C MET A 1 -22.93 -27.47 15.37
N ALA A 2 -22.92 -26.30 16.00
CA ALA A 2 -23.32 -25.07 15.34
C ALA A 2 -22.18 -24.59 14.44
N THR A 3 -22.39 -24.63 13.13
CA THR A 3 -21.49 -24.05 12.14
C THR A 3 -21.49 -22.54 12.37
N VAL A 4 -20.43 -22.01 12.98
CA VAL A 4 -20.23 -20.56 13.12
C VAL A 4 -20.07 -20.02 11.70
N LYS A 5 -21.16 -19.47 11.14
CA LYS A 5 -21.09 -18.66 9.92
C LYS A 5 -20.06 -17.57 10.19
N ALA A 6 -18.92 -17.62 9.50
CA ALA A 6 -17.94 -16.54 9.53
C ALA A 6 -18.70 -15.23 9.29
N LYS A 7 -18.70 -14.34 10.29
CA LYS A 7 -19.31 -13.01 10.19
C LYS A 7 -18.73 -12.38 8.93
N LYS A 8 -19.59 -12.09 7.94
CA LYS A 8 -19.21 -11.35 6.73
C LYS A 8 -18.50 -10.08 7.21
N GLU A 9 -17.21 -9.91 6.93
CA GLU A 9 -16.47 -8.75 7.38
C GLU A 9 -17.16 -7.48 6.88
N THR A 10 -17.71 -6.69 7.81
CA THR A 10 -18.50 -5.50 7.54
C THR A 10 -17.61 -4.25 7.40
N GLY A 11 -16.54 -4.37 6.61
CA GLY A 11 -15.56 -3.30 6.36
C GLY A 11 -15.56 -2.78 4.92
N ILE A 12 -15.08 -1.55 4.71
CA ILE A 12 -14.89 -1.01 3.35
C ILE A 12 -13.70 -1.76 2.74
N LYS A 13 -13.91 -2.37 1.57
CA LYS A 13 -12.88 -3.19 0.92
C LYS A 13 -12.17 -2.34 -0.11
N LEU A 14 -10.85 -2.25 0.00
CA LEU A 14 -9.99 -1.48 -0.91
C LEU A 14 -8.79 -2.34 -1.31
N THR A 15 -8.28 -2.15 -2.53
CA THR A 15 -6.92 -2.60 -2.89
C THR A 15 -5.89 -1.58 -2.40
N ILE A 16 -4.61 -1.95 -2.39
CA ILE A 16 -3.55 -1.00 -2.02
C ILE A 16 -3.47 0.18 -2.99
N ASP A 17 -3.71 -0.04 -4.29
CA ASP A 17 -3.78 1.03 -5.29
C ASP A 17 -4.95 1.99 -5.00
N GLU A 18 -6.13 1.48 -4.60
CA GLU A 18 -7.28 2.32 -4.21
C GLU A 18 -7.02 3.10 -2.90
N ILE A 19 -6.16 2.60 -2.01
CA ILE A 19 -5.72 3.33 -0.82
C ILE A 19 -4.78 4.47 -1.23
N ALA A 20 -3.78 4.19 -2.08
CA ALA A 20 -2.86 5.19 -2.59
C ALA A 20 -3.61 6.32 -3.31
N GLU A 21 -4.55 5.98 -4.19
CA GLU A 21 -5.41 6.94 -4.91
C GLU A 21 -6.16 7.86 -3.94
N LYS A 22 -6.81 7.29 -2.91
CA LYS A 22 -7.56 8.07 -1.90
C LYS A 22 -6.71 9.01 -1.07
N LEU A 23 -5.42 8.72 -0.96
CA LEU A 23 -4.44 9.51 -0.22
C LEU A 23 -3.59 10.42 -1.11
N ALA A 24 -3.88 10.48 -2.43
CA ALA A 24 -3.08 11.22 -3.41
C ALA A 24 -1.63 10.74 -3.54
N LEU A 25 -1.36 9.49 -3.21
CA LEU A 25 0.00 8.94 -3.25
C LEU A 25 0.34 8.41 -4.65
N PRO A 26 1.64 8.34 -5.01
CA PRO A 26 2.07 7.77 -6.26
C PRO A 26 1.56 6.33 -6.44
N ASP A 27 1.04 6.04 -7.63
CA ASP A 27 0.74 4.67 -8.00
C ASP A 27 2.04 3.85 -8.16
N TYR A 28 1.94 2.53 -8.03
CA TYR A 28 3.13 1.67 -8.12
C TYR A 28 3.77 1.70 -9.51
N SER A 29 3.01 1.97 -10.58
CA SER A 29 3.55 1.98 -11.94
C SER A 29 4.50 3.17 -12.16
N ALA A 30 4.18 4.33 -11.62
CA ALA A 30 5.08 5.48 -11.61
C ALA A 30 6.34 5.23 -10.75
N ILE A 31 6.18 4.50 -9.63
CA ILE A 31 7.31 4.11 -8.78
C ILE A 31 8.22 3.10 -9.49
N GLU A 32 7.65 2.12 -10.18
CA GLU A 32 8.39 1.15 -10.98
C GLU A 32 9.15 1.83 -12.13
N GLU A 33 8.50 2.73 -12.87
CA GLU A 33 9.12 3.47 -13.97
C GLU A 33 10.32 4.30 -13.50
N THR A 34 10.17 5.03 -12.39
CA THR A 34 11.25 5.86 -11.84
C THR A 34 12.42 5.07 -11.24
N ASN A 35 12.25 3.77 -11.00
CA ASN A 35 13.28 2.87 -10.45
C ASN A 35 13.76 1.82 -11.44
N ALA A 36 13.34 1.87 -12.70
CA ALA A 36 13.68 0.89 -13.73
C ALA A 36 15.21 0.75 -13.91
N ASP A 37 15.92 1.87 -13.94
CA ASP A 37 17.38 1.88 -14.06
C ASP A 37 18.06 1.24 -12.86
N ASN A 38 17.60 1.54 -11.63
CA ASN A 38 18.15 0.93 -10.41
C ASN A 38 17.94 -0.59 -10.38
N ILE A 39 16.74 -1.06 -10.80
CA ILE A 39 16.44 -2.49 -10.90
C ILE A 39 17.36 -3.16 -11.91
N SER A 40 17.50 -2.57 -13.10
CA SER A 40 18.38 -3.10 -14.15
C SER A 40 19.85 -3.12 -13.70
N GLU A 41 20.29 -2.10 -12.95
CA GLU A 41 21.63 -2.04 -12.39
C GLU A 41 21.90 -3.17 -11.37
N GLN A 42 20.93 -3.51 -10.51
CA GLN A 42 21.05 -4.67 -9.62
C GLN A 42 21.25 -5.97 -10.42
N GLY A 43 20.47 -6.15 -11.49
CA GLY A 43 20.63 -7.26 -12.42
C GLY A 43 22.02 -7.32 -13.04
N TYR A 44 22.52 -6.18 -13.53
CA TYR A 44 23.84 -6.08 -14.13
C TYR A 44 24.96 -6.50 -13.17
N TYR A 45 24.97 -5.97 -11.94
CA TYR A 45 26.01 -6.32 -10.97
C TYR A 45 25.93 -7.76 -10.50
N ALA A 46 24.73 -8.33 -10.34
CA ALA A 46 24.57 -9.74 -10.01
C ALA A 46 25.12 -10.65 -11.13
N SER A 47 24.82 -10.33 -12.39
CA SER A 47 25.36 -11.05 -13.54
C SER A 47 26.88 -10.99 -13.60
N LYS A 48 27.45 -9.80 -13.34
CA LYS A 48 28.90 -9.60 -13.30
C LYS A 48 29.56 -10.39 -12.17
N ALA A 49 28.97 -10.36 -10.97
CA ALA A 49 29.48 -11.09 -9.81
C ALA A 49 29.48 -12.61 -10.05
N GLU A 50 28.43 -13.16 -10.66
CA GLU A 50 28.37 -14.59 -11.00
C GLU A 50 29.50 -14.98 -11.99
N ARG A 51 29.76 -14.14 -13.01
CA ARG A 51 30.88 -14.39 -13.95
C ARG A 51 32.23 -14.37 -13.25
N GLU A 52 32.43 -13.44 -12.33
CA GLU A 52 33.67 -13.32 -11.55
C GLU A 52 33.86 -14.54 -10.63
N GLU A 53 32.78 -15.02 -9.99
CA GLU A 53 32.80 -16.21 -9.13
C GLU A 53 33.15 -17.48 -9.92
N ILE A 54 32.51 -17.69 -11.08
CA ILE A 54 32.80 -18.81 -11.96
C ILE A 54 34.26 -18.77 -12.42
N ALA A 55 34.75 -17.63 -12.89
CA ALA A 55 36.14 -17.49 -13.35
C ALA A 55 37.17 -17.76 -12.23
N GLN A 56 36.79 -17.55 -10.97
CA GLN A 56 37.67 -17.76 -9.82
C GLN A 56 37.69 -19.21 -9.33
N TRP A 57 36.56 -19.93 -9.41
CA TRP A 57 36.38 -21.21 -8.70
C TRP A 57 35.96 -22.39 -9.57
N GLU A 58 35.48 -22.16 -10.80
CA GLU A 58 34.92 -23.19 -11.66
C GLU A 58 35.67 -23.25 -13.01
N GLU A 59 36.52 -24.26 -13.18
CA GLU A 59 37.21 -24.52 -14.44
C GLU A 59 36.43 -25.50 -15.32
N GLY A 60 36.47 -25.31 -16.64
CA GLY A 60 35.94 -26.26 -17.62
C GLY A 60 34.47 -26.08 -18.00
N LEU A 61 33.80 -25.03 -17.50
CA LEU A 61 32.49 -24.62 -18.00
C LEU A 61 32.60 -24.04 -19.42
N SER A 62 31.61 -24.34 -20.24
CA SER A 62 31.44 -23.71 -21.55
C SER A 62 30.97 -22.26 -21.41
N GLU A 63 31.21 -21.46 -22.44
CA GLU A 63 30.73 -20.07 -22.49
C GLU A 63 29.21 -19.98 -22.41
N GLU A 64 28.48 -20.95 -22.98
CA GLU A 64 27.02 -21.04 -22.89
C GLU A 64 26.54 -21.29 -21.45
N GLU A 65 27.19 -22.17 -20.69
CA GLU A 65 26.83 -22.44 -19.29
C GLU A 65 27.10 -21.23 -18.38
N ILE A 66 28.20 -20.50 -18.64
CA ILE A 66 28.53 -19.26 -17.92
C ILE A 66 27.46 -18.20 -18.20
N GLU A 67 27.08 -18.03 -19.47
CA GLU A 67 26.06 -17.04 -19.86
C GLU A 67 24.70 -17.39 -19.25
N GLU A 68 24.29 -18.66 -19.29
CA GLU A 68 23.01 -19.09 -18.71
C GLU A 68 22.94 -18.82 -17.20
N ARG A 69 24.02 -19.09 -16.46
CA ARG A 69 24.08 -18.81 -15.02
C ARG A 69 24.07 -17.31 -14.73
N ALA A 70 24.88 -16.54 -15.45
CA ALA A 70 24.95 -15.09 -15.31
C ALA A 70 23.60 -14.42 -15.65
N GLU A 71 22.87 -14.95 -16.62
CA GLU A 71 21.52 -14.48 -16.96
C GLU A 71 20.49 -14.86 -15.89
N LYS A 72 20.55 -16.08 -15.34
CA LYS A 72 19.71 -16.47 -14.18
C LYS A 72 19.96 -15.59 -12.97
N ALA A 73 21.21 -15.27 -12.66
CA ALA A 73 21.59 -14.37 -11.59
C ALA A 73 21.02 -12.96 -11.81
N ARG A 74 21.11 -12.43 -13.05
CA ARG A 74 20.49 -11.17 -13.45
C ARG A 74 18.99 -11.16 -13.16
N TYR A 75 18.25 -12.10 -13.74
CA TYR A 75 16.79 -12.14 -13.60
C TYR A 75 16.36 -12.26 -12.15
N LYS A 76 17.05 -13.09 -11.36
CA LYS A 76 16.76 -13.25 -9.94
C LYS A 76 16.95 -11.94 -9.17
N ALA A 77 18.06 -11.23 -9.42
CA ALA A 77 18.34 -9.96 -8.75
C ALA A 77 17.34 -8.87 -9.15
N GLU A 78 16.95 -8.78 -10.43
CA GLU A 78 15.91 -7.85 -10.89
C GLU A 78 14.55 -8.18 -10.24
N GLU A 79 14.18 -9.46 -10.17
CA GLU A 79 12.94 -9.89 -9.51
C GLU A 79 12.93 -9.59 -8.01
N GLU A 80 14.05 -9.80 -7.32
CA GLU A 80 14.20 -9.47 -5.90
C GLU A 80 14.12 -7.95 -5.67
N ALA A 81 14.79 -7.15 -6.50
CA ALA A 81 14.73 -5.69 -6.44
C ALA A 81 13.30 -5.16 -6.66
N GLN A 82 12.57 -5.71 -7.64
CA GLN A 82 11.16 -5.39 -7.86
C GLN A 82 10.28 -5.74 -6.64
N LYS A 83 10.47 -6.93 -6.05
CA LYS A 83 9.72 -7.35 -4.86
C LYS A 83 9.98 -6.45 -3.66
N ASP A 84 11.23 -6.03 -3.46
CA ASP A 84 11.59 -5.16 -2.34
C ASP A 84 11.08 -3.73 -2.54
N LEU A 85 11.19 -3.18 -3.76
CA LEU A 85 10.57 -1.90 -4.11
C LEU A 85 9.06 -1.93 -3.86
N PHE A 86 8.40 -3.00 -4.28
CA PHE A 86 6.97 -3.17 -4.07
C PHE A 86 6.60 -3.25 -2.58
N ARG A 87 7.39 -3.96 -1.76
CA ARG A 87 7.19 -4.02 -0.30
C ARG A 87 7.37 -2.66 0.36
N GLN A 88 8.40 -1.90 -0.05
CA GLN A 88 8.63 -0.53 0.44
C GLN A 88 7.45 0.37 0.10
N TRP A 89 6.98 0.32 -1.16
CA TRP A 89 5.82 1.09 -1.61
C TRP A 89 4.56 0.74 -0.80
N ILE A 90 4.21 -0.54 -0.66
CA ILE A 90 3.07 -0.97 0.17
C ILE A 90 3.23 -0.46 1.60
N GLY A 91 4.40 -0.65 2.21
CA GLY A 91 4.65 -0.27 3.59
C GLY A 91 4.44 1.23 3.81
N ALA A 92 4.93 2.07 2.89
CA ALA A 92 4.77 3.51 2.94
C ALA A 92 3.30 3.94 2.76
N VAL A 93 2.57 3.34 1.82
CA VAL A 93 1.13 3.62 1.60
C VAL A 93 0.31 3.21 2.83
N LEU A 94 0.55 2.02 3.38
CA LEU A 94 -0.16 1.55 4.57
C LEU A 94 0.12 2.43 5.79
N ARG A 95 1.37 2.85 5.99
CA ARG A 95 1.72 3.74 7.10
C ARG A 95 1.04 5.09 7.00
N ALA A 96 1.03 5.70 5.81
CA ALA A 96 0.29 6.93 5.58
C ALA A 96 -1.21 6.74 5.86
N ALA A 97 -1.79 5.62 5.43
CA ALA A 97 -3.19 5.31 5.66
C ALA A 97 -3.52 5.06 7.14
N GLU A 98 -2.66 4.33 7.87
CA GLU A 98 -2.81 4.07 9.30
C GLU A 98 -2.73 5.35 10.15
N GLU A 99 -1.83 6.27 9.80
CA GLU A 99 -1.72 7.55 10.51
C GLU A 99 -2.93 8.47 10.22
N ILE A 100 -3.25 8.70 8.94
CA ILE A 100 -4.33 9.61 8.54
C ILE A 100 -5.71 9.06 8.92
N TRP A 101 -6.01 7.80 8.58
CA TRP A 101 -7.32 7.21 8.89
C TRP A 101 -7.43 6.80 10.36
N GLY A 102 -6.31 6.45 11.00
CA GLY A 102 -6.26 6.09 12.41
C GLY A 102 -6.67 7.22 13.35
N PHE A 103 -6.45 8.48 12.94
CA PHE A 103 -6.97 9.67 13.62
C PHE A 103 -8.50 9.62 13.74
N HIS A 104 -9.19 9.13 12.71
CA HIS A 104 -10.65 8.98 12.68
C HIS A 104 -11.15 7.64 13.22
N HIS A 105 -10.33 6.94 13.99
CA HIS A 105 -10.67 5.63 14.55
C HIS A 105 -10.91 4.54 13.50
N LEU A 106 -10.23 4.60 12.36
CA LEU A 106 -10.20 3.51 11.39
C LEU A 106 -8.95 2.66 11.58
N ASP A 107 -9.10 1.36 11.36
CA ASP A 107 -8.03 0.38 11.23
C ASP A 107 -8.09 -0.24 9.84
N ILE A 108 -6.93 -0.59 9.31
CA ILE A 108 -6.79 -1.37 8.09
C ILE A 108 -6.41 -2.78 8.51
N ARG A 109 -7.16 -3.77 8.03
CA ARG A 109 -6.83 -5.18 8.24
C ARG A 109 -6.56 -5.83 6.90
N GLU A 110 -5.59 -6.74 6.88
CA GLU A 110 -5.44 -7.67 5.78
C GLU A 110 -6.75 -8.45 5.65
N GLY A 111 -7.42 -8.30 4.50
CA GLY A 111 -8.48 -9.23 4.13
C GLY A 111 -7.86 -10.47 3.49
N ARG A 112 -8.60 -11.10 2.57
CA ARG A 112 -8.05 -12.23 1.83
C ARG A 112 -6.98 -11.74 0.85
N LEU A 113 -5.72 -11.97 1.20
CA LEU A 113 -4.58 -11.87 0.30
C LEU A 113 -4.79 -12.87 -0.86
N ARG A 114 -4.63 -12.42 -2.10
CA ARG A 114 -4.53 -13.32 -3.25
C ARG A 114 -3.09 -13.80 -3.36
N VAL A 115 -2.91 -15.12 -3.39
CA VAL A 115 -1.59 -15.71 -3.64
C VAL A 115 -1.13 -15.29 -5.03
N GLY A 116 0.07 -14.73 -5.15
CA GLY A 116 0.67 -14.29 -6.42
C GLY A 116 0.26 -12.90 -6.90
N GLU A 117 -0.78 -12.28 -6.34
CA GLU A 117 -1.26 -10.95 -6.75
C GLU A 117 -1.44 -10.03 -5.53
N PRO A 118 -0.36 -9.64 -4.82
CA PRO A 118 -0.52 -8.86 -3.60
C PRO A 118 -1.10 -7.46 -3.86
N ARG A 119 -0.95 -6.90 -5.06
CA ARG A 119 -1.65 -5.66 -5.50
C ARG A 119 -3.17 -5.77 -5.45
N LEU A 120 -3.70 -6.97 -5.76
CA LEU A 120 -5.13 -7.25 -5.79
C LEU A 120 -5.65 -7.80 -4.45
N ALA A 121 -4.80 -7.84 -3.43
CA ALA A 121 -5.22 -8.16 -2.09
C ALA A 121 -6.28 -7.16 -1.62
N ARG A 122 -7.39 -7.67 -1.07
CA ARG A 122 -8.43 -6.84 -0.51
C ARG A 122 -8.08 -6.51 0.93
N LEU A 123 -7.72 -5.27 1.18
CA LEU A 123 -7.61 -4.70 2.52
C LEU A 123 -9.00 -4.27 2.98
N VAL A 124 -9.25 -4.43 4.28
CA VAL A 124 -10.56 -4.18 4.88
C VAL A 124 -10.40 -3.06 5.91
N VAL A 125 -10.98 -1.91 5.60
CA VAL A 125 -11.05 -0.76 6.51
C VAL A 125 -12.24 -0.93 7.44
N THR A 126 -11.99 -0.89 8.75
CA THR A 126 -13.00 -1.06 9.80
C THR A 126 -12.81 -0.03 10.91
N PRO A 127 -13.85 0.29 11.70
CA PRO A 127 -13.66 1.03 12.93
C PRO A 127 -12.73 0.27 13.89
N LYS A 128 -11.92 1.01 14.65
CA LYS A 128 -11.10 0.50 15.76
C LYS A 128 -11.97 -0.29 16.75
N SER A 129 -11.35 -1.22 17.46
CA SER A 129 -12.05 -2.00 18.49
C SER A 129 -12.79 -1.10 19.48
N GLY A 130 -14.06 -1.39 19.72
CA GLY A 130 -14.92 -0.58 20.60
C GLY A 130 -15.50 0.69 19.96
N LYS A 131 -15.20 0.98 18.69
CA LYS A 131 -15.80 2.09 17.93
C LYS A 131 -16.81 1.56 16.93
N SER A 132 -17.84 2.36 16.67
CA SER A 132 -18.84 2.09 15.64
C SER A 132 -18.60 2.97 14.41
N TRP A 133 -19.21 2.61 13.28
CA TRP A 133 -19.23 3.48 12.10
C TRP A 133 -19.82 4.86 12.39
N TYR A 134 -20.76 4.94 13.34
CA TYR A 134 -21.34 6.21 13.77
C TYR A 134 -20.30 7.08 14.48
N ASP A 135 -19.46 6.49 15.35
CA ASP A 135 -18.40 7.22 16.05
C ASP A 135 -17.37 7.78 15.06
N VAL A 136 -16.97 6.97 14.08
CA VAL A 136 -16.06 7.39 13.00
C VAL A 136 -16.69 8.53 12.20
N ALA A 137 -17.95 8.39 11.78
CA ALA A 137 -18.67 9.40 11.02
C ALA A 137 -18.83 10.72 11.81
N ALA A 138 -19.13 10.63 13.11
CA ALA A 138 -19.25 11.79 13.98
C ALA A 138 -17.90 12.51 14.16
N GLU A 139 -16.80 11.75 14.29
CA GLU A 139 -15.47 12.34 14.40
C GLU A 139 -15.07 13.04 13.10
N ILE A 140 -15.24 12.38 11.95
CA ILE A 140 -15.07 12.99 10.63
C ILE A 140 -15.89 14.29 10.51
N ALA A 141 -17.18 14.26 10.86
CA ALA A 141 -18.04 15.44 10.79
C ALA A 141 -17.55 16.60 11.70
N ARG A 142 -16.95 16.29 12.86
CA ARG A 142 -16.35 17.32 13.74
C ARG A 142 -15.05 17.88 13.17
N THR A 143 -14.18 17.04 12.62
CA THR A 143 -12.92 17.46 12.02
C THR A 143 -13.18 18.41 10.84
N ILE A 144 -14.27 18.20 10.11
CA ILE A 144 -14.64 18.99 8.93
C ILE A 144 -15.11 20.42 9.24
N ASN A 145 -15.52 20.77 10.48
CA ASN A 145 -16.19 22.02 10.92
C ASN A 145 -15.85 23.31 10.11
N GLY A 146 -16.36 23.42 8.87
CA GLY A 146 -16.34 24.60 8.02
C GLY A 146 -15.33 24.69 6.87
N VAL A 147 -14.44 23.72 6.61
CA VAL A 147 -13.40 23.86 5.55
C VAL A 147 -13.39 22.75 4.49
N GLY A 148 -14.01 21.60 4.75
CA GLY A 148 -14.06 20.49 3.79
C GLY A 148 -15.01 20.71 2.61
N LEU A 149 -14.59 20.31 1.40
CA LEU A 149 -15.33 20.38 0.12
C LEU A 149 -16.71 19.67 0.10
N THR A 150 -17.07 18.94 1.16
CA THR A 150 -18.32 18.20 1.27
C THR A 150 -19.10 18.60 2.51
N HIS A 151 -20.12 19.46 2.34
CA HIS A 151 -21.15 19.65 3.36
C HIS A 151 -22.12 18.47 3.32
N VAL A 152 -21.98 17.52 4.24
CA VAL A 152 -22.93 16.41 4.39
C VAL A 152 -23.82 16.69 5.61
N PRO A 153 -25.15 16.76 5.45
CA PRO A 153 -26.06 16.96 6.56
C PRO A 153 -25.85 15.91 7.65
N ALA A 154 -25.82 16.33 8.92
CA ALA A 154 -25.62 15.43 10.05
C ALA A 154 -26.62 14.26 10.06
N GLU A 155 -27.83 14.46 9.53
CA GLU A 155 -28.87 13.43 9.43
C GLU A 155 -28.50 12.30 8.45
N ASP A 156 -27.81 12.61 7.36
CA ASP A 156 -27.37 11.64 6.36
C ASP A 156 -26.25 10.75 6.90
N TYR A 157 -25.34 11.31 7.73
CA TYR A 157 -24.34 10.53 8.47
C TYR A 157 -24.99 9.54 9.44
N ARG A 158 -26.10 9.90 10.10
CA ARG A 158 -26.78 8.98 11.02
C ARG A 158 -27.44 7.80 10.30
N ARG A 159 -27.99 8.05 9.11
CA ARG A 159 -28.72 7.03 8.33
C ARG A 159 -27.80 6.02 7.67
N ASN A 160 -26.65 6.44 7.13
CA ASN A 160 -25.73 5.55 6.40
C ASN A 160 -24.25 5.84 6.71
N PRO A 161 -23.80 5.71 7.97
CA PRO A 161 -22.49 6.19 8.40
C PRO A 161 -21.34 5.57 7.61
N ARG A 162 -21.38 4.25 7.38
CA ARG A 162 -20.33 3.54 6.63
C ARG A 162 -20.16 4.03 5.19
N LYS A 163 -21.26 4.36 4.51
CA LYS A 163 -21.22 4.85 3.13
C LYS A 163 -20.51 6.21 3.09
N TRP A 164 -20.92 7.11 3.97
CA TRP A 164 -20.36 8.46 4.05
C TRP A 164 -18.90 8.47 4.49
N VAL A 165 -18.51 7.60 5.43
CA VAL A 165 -17.10 7.42 5.76
C VAL A 165 -16.31 7.03 4.51
N GLY A 166 -16.78 6.03 3.74
CA GLY A 166 -16.08 5.59 2.53
C GLY A 166 -15.99 6.62 1.42
N GLU A 167 -17.03 7.46 1.25
CA GLU A 167 -16.99 8.61 0.35
C GLU A 167 -16.00 9.67 0.84
N HIS A 168 -15.97 9.94 2.15
CA HIS A 168 -15.08 10.91 2.75
C HIS A 168 -13.60 10.51 2.70
N LEU A 169 -13.27 9.21 2.68
CA LEU A 169 -11.89 8.76 2.49
C LEU A 169 -11.27 9.33 1.20
N LYS A 170 -12.07 9.61 0.15
CA LYS A 170 -11.57 10.25 -1.08
C LYS A 170 -11.25 11.74 -0.88
N SER A 171 -11.97 12.43 0.00
CA SER A 171 -11.76 13.87 0.24
C SER A 171 -10.60 14.17 1.20
N MET A 172 -10.10 13.17 1.94
CA MET A 172 -8.94 13.33 2.82
C MET A 172 -7.65 13.69 2.05
N GLN A 173 -7.59 13.40 0.74
CA GLN A 173 -6.50 13.79 -0.15
C GLN A 173 -6.29 15.31 -0.23
N VAL A 174 -7.33 16.13 -0.04
CA VAL A 174 -7.31 17.54 -0.46
C VAL A 174 -6.88 18.50 0.66
N GLN A 175 -6.93 18.09 1.93
CA GLN A 175 -6.72 19.00 3.07
C GLN A 175 -6.01 18.32 4.26
N PRO A 176 -4.75 17.88 4.12
CA PRO A 176 -4.00 17.23 5.19
C PRO A 176 -3.90 18.10 6.46
N GLU A 177 -3.83 19.42 6.33
CA GLU A 177 -3.83 20.39 7.44
C GLU A 177 -5.10 20.35 8.31
N VAL A 178 -6.26 20.00 7.74
CA VAL A 178 -7.53 19.87 8.50
C VAL A 178 -7.50 18.64 9.42
N TYR A 179 -6.64 17.68 9.12
CA TYR A 179 -6.46 16.45 9.88
C TYR A 179 -5.31 16.52 10.90
N GLY A 180 -4.74 17.71 11.14
CA GLY A 180 -3.91 18.01 12.31
C GLY A 180 -2.52 17.36 12.34
N GLY A 181 -2.03 16.83 11.22
CA GLY A 181 -0.75 16.11 11.12
C GLY A 181 0.03 16.43 9.84
N PRO A 182 1.20 15.78 9.63
CA PRO A 182 1.92 15.84 8.35
C PRO A 182 1.04 15.27 7.21
N SER A 183 1.23 15.77 5.99
CA SER A 183 0.48 15.27 4.83
C SER A 183 0.75 13.79 4.58
N ALA A 184 -0.22 13.09 3.97
CA ALA A 184 -0.05 11.69 3.56
C ALA A 184 1.23 11.51 2.72
N GLU A 185 1.51 12.47 1.83
CA GLU A 185 2.74 12.54 1.04
C GLU A 185 4.00 12.60 1.90
N ARG A 186 4.05 13.47 2.93
CA ARG A 186 5.23 13.55 3.81
C ARG A 186 5.44 12.27 4.62
N ILE A 187 4.36 11.65 5.10
CA ILE A 187 4.43 10.37 5.82
C ILE A 187 4.96 9.29 4.87
N TYR A 188 4.40 9.23 3.66
CA TYR A 188 4.83 8.33 2.59
C TYR A 188 6.32 8.50 2.27
N GLU A 189 6.77 9.71 1.94
CA GLU A 189 8.17 10.00 1.62
C GLU A 189 9.13 9.64 2.76
N SER A 190 8.72 9.86 4.01
CA SER A 190 9.55 9.49 5.17
C SER A 190 9.61 7.97 5.41
N SER A 191 8.63 7.23 4.90
CA SER A 191 8.48 5.78 5.10
C SER A 191 8.96 4.96 3.90
N PHE A 192 9.03 5.57 2.72
CA PHE A 192 9.50 4.97 1.48
C PHE A 192 11.04 5.00 1.35
N ARG A 193 11.73 5.72 2.24
CA ARG A 193 13.19 5.81 2.31
C ARG A 193 13.83 4.65 3.06
#